data_AF-A0A553UU78-F1
#
_entry.id   AF-A0A553UU78-F1
#
_cell.length_a   1.000
_cell.length_b   1.000
_cell.length_c   1.000
_cell.angle_alpha   90.00
_cell.angle_beta   90.00
_cell.angle_gamma   90.00
#
_symmetry.space_group_name_H-M   'P 1'
#
loop_
_entity.id
_entity.type
_entity.pdbx_description
1 polymer ?
#
loop_
_entity_poly.entity_id
_entity_poly.type
_entity_poly.pdbx_seq_one_letter_code
_entity_poly.pdbx_strand_id
1 'polypeptide(L)'
;MRPTEPLLSKPAGYLGLATYSSLSQFWRYLAAASRAEREVSLVRGDSEKACRRRIAGHTLEGAALLLDQARLSEALEDGLDPHPALIALLGGDNLPLRELLNTHYTLRLNFVLAFTRSRDLIVRPEFKFVPKPGEKAVLPTDLPLATRRLGRDEIRFLLDRACGL
;
A
#
# COMPACT_ATOMS: atom_id res chain seq x y z
N MET A 1 14.05 19.11 -5.38
CA MET A 1 15.09 19.33 -4.34
C MET A 1 15.41 18.02 -3.64
N ARG A 2 16.67 17.75 -3.24
CA ARG A 2 17.04 16.54 -2.49
C ARG A 2 16.86 16.79 -0.98
N PRO A 3 16.00 16.04 -0.27
CA PRO A 3 15.84 16.16 1.17
C PRO A 3 17.10 15.73 1.93
N THR A 4 17.41 16.41 3.02
CA THR A 4 18.67 16.26 3.76
C THR A 4 18.50 16.12 5.28
N GLU A 5 17.28 16.20 5.81
CA GLU A 5 17.01 16.14 7.25
C GLU A 5 16.33 14.80 7.61
N PRO A 6 17.08 13.80 8.12
CA PRO A 6 16.51 12.53 8.56
C PRO A 6 15.52 12.72 9.72
N LEU A 7 14.51 11.85 9.76
CA LEU A 7 13.56 11.83 10.88
C LEU A 7 14.27 11.48 12.19
N LEU A 8 13.79 12.03 13.30
CA LEU A 8 14.36 11.79 14.63
C LEU A 8 14.36 10.30 15.00
N SER A 9 13.25 9.62 14.74
CA SER A 9 13.05 8.20 15.06
C SER A 9 12.04 7.57 14.09
N LYS A 10 11.88 6.24 14.17
CA LYS A 10 10.88 5.50 13.39
C LYS A 10 9.47 5.75 13.94
N PRO A 11 8.54 6.35 13.17
CA PRO A 11 7.16 6.56 13.61
C PRO A 11 6.36 5.24 13.66
N ALA A 12 5.22 5.26 14.36
CA ALA A 12 4.29 4.13 14.39
C ALA A 12 3.77 3.78 12.98
N GLY A 13 3.57 2.49 12.71
CA GLY A 13 3.12 1.97 11.41
C GLY A 13 4.21 1.85 10.35
N TYR A 14 5.45 2.28 10.63
CA TYR A 14 6.58 2.08 9.72
C TYR A 14 7.29 0.74 9.97
N LEU A 15 7.62 0.07 8.88
CA LEU A 15 8.44 -1.13 8.82
C LEU A 15 9.88 -0.74 8.46
N GLY A 16 10.86 -1.43 9.04
CA GLY A 16 12.27 -1.26 8.66
C GLY A 16 12.60 -2.08 7.42
N LEU A 17 13.08 -1.43 6.36
CA LEU A 17 13.52 -2.09 5.13
C LEU A 17 15.01 -2.46 5.18
N ALA A 18 15.83 -1.57 5.72
CA ALA A 18 17.26 -1.77 5.89
C ALA A 18 17.79 -0.96 7.07
N THR A 19 18.70 -1.54 7.84
CA THR A 19 19.50 -0.86 8.86
C THR A 19 20.85 -0.45 8.29
N TYR A 20 21.52 0.51 8.94
CA TYR A 20 22.82 1.06 8.48
C TYR A 20 22.82 1.58 7.03
N SER A 21 21.64 1.94 6.53
CA SER A 21 21.46 2.41 5.17
C SER A 21 22.12 3.77 4.97
N SER A 22 22.23 4.18 3.72
CA SER A 22 22.76 5.49 3.34
C SER A 22 21.62 6.39 2.88
N LEU A 23 21.79 7.69 3.07
CA LEU A 23 20.85 8.67 2.53
C LEU A 23 20.77 8.57 1.00
N SER A 24 21.85 8.15 0.35
CA SER A 24 21.88 7.84 -1.09
C SER A 24 20.89 6.76 -1.49
N GLN A 25 20.68 5.73 -0.66
CA GLN A 25 19.69 4.69 -0.92
C GLN A 25 18.26 5.25 -0.93
N PHE A 26 17.95 6.15 0.01
CA PHE A 26 16.67 6.86 0.03
C PHE A 26 16.48 7.69 -1.25
N TRP A 27 17.48 8.49 -1.64
CA TRP A 27 17.41 9.25 -2.89
C TRP A 27 17.31 8.37 -4.14
N ARG A 28 17.92 7.17 -4.12
CA ARG A 28 17.82 6.20 -5.22
C ARG A 28 16.37 5.80 -5.47
N TYR A 29 15.62 5.48 -4.42
CA TYR A 29 14.19 5.17 -4.54
C TYR A 29 13.39 6.36 -5.07
N LEU A 30 13.61 7.58 -4.55
CA LEU A 30 12.88 8.75 -5.02
C LEU A 30 13.14 9.04 -6.50
N ALA A 31 14.40 8.93 -6.92
CA ALA A 31 14.79 9.12 -8.32
C ALA A 31 14.21 8.02 -9.22
N ALA A 32 14.24 6.76 -8.77
CA ALA A 32 13.68 5.63 -9.51
C ALA A 32 12.16 5.75 -9.65
N ALA A 33 11.45 6.05 -8.57
CA ALA A 33 10.01 6.34 -8.57
C ALA A 33 9.66 7.45 -9.57
N SER A 34 10.40 8.57 -9.54
CA SER A 34 10.17 9.69 -10.47
C SER A 34 10.39 9.27 -11.93
N ARG A 35 11.44 8.49 -12.22
CA ARG A 35 11.70 7.95 -13.57
C ARG A 35 10.65 6.94 -14.02
N ALA A 36 10.09 6.19 -13.10
CA ALA A 36 8.98 5.27 -13.34
C ALA A 36 7.62 5.97 -13.40
N GLU A 37 7.60 7.31 -13.51
CA GLU A 37 6.39 8.15 -13.58
C GLU A 37 5.47 7.99 -12.36
N ARG A 38 6.05 7.68 -11.19
CA ARG A 38 5.31 7.70 -9.92
C ARG A 38 5.25 9.11 -9.37
N GLU A 39 4.14 9.41 -8.70
CA GLU A 39 3.98 10.67 -7.99
C GLU A 39 4.79 10.62 -6.69
N VAL A 40 5.78 11.51 -6.57
CA VAL A 40 6.56 11.70 -5.34
C VAL A 40 6.15 13.01 -4.66
N SER A 41 5.45 12.93 -3.54
CA SER A 41 4.87 14.08 -2.85
C SER A 41 5.32 14.20 -1.39
N LEU A 42 5.16 15.42 -0.83
CA LEU A 42 5.38 15.69 0.58
C LEU A 42 4.31 15.01 1.43
N VAL A 43 4.68 14.55 2.62
CA VAL A 43 3.72 14.11 3.63
C VAL A 43 3.26 15.33 4.41
N ARG A 44 1.94 15.42 4.69
CA ARG A 44 1.35 16.55 5.40
C ARG A 44 2.10 16.82 6.71
N GLY A 45 2.51 18.07 6.91
CA GLY A 45 3.25 18.52 8.09
C GLY A 45 4.77 18.40 7.99
N ASP A 46 5.32 17.81 6.91
CA ASP A 46 6.75 17.81 6.67
C ASP A 46 7.23 19.05 5.93
N SER A 47 8.49 19.42 6.21
CA SER A 47 9.24 20.37 5.39
C SER A 47 9.79 19.68 4.12
N GLU A 48 10.14 20.49 3.11
CA GLU A 48 10.84 19.98 1.92
C GLU A 48 12.19 19.32 2.23
N LYS A 49 12.83 19.72 3.34
CA LYS A 49 14.12 19.15 3.74
C LYS A 49 13.99 17.79 4.42
N ALA A 50 12.83 17.47 5.01
CA ALA A 50 12.61 16.22 5.71
C ALA A 50 12.78 15.01 4.77
N CYS A 51 13.50 13.99 5.20
CA CYS A 51 13.72 12.75 4.45
C CYS A 51 12.53 11.79 4.60
N ARG A 52 11.34 12.26 4.23
CA ARG A 52 10.10 11.48 4.17
C ARG A 52 9.28 11.90 2.96
N ARG A 53 8.87 10.94 2.14
CA ARG A 53 8.09 11.16 0.91
C ARG A 53 7.04 10.10 0.72
N ARG A 54 5.90 10.51 0.17
CA ARG A 54 4.88 9.62 -0.37
C ARG A 54 5.26 9.27 -1.82
N ILE A 55 5.16 8.00 -2.18
CA ILE A 55 5.27 7.48 -3.54
C ILE A 55 3.91 6.87 -3.89
N ALA A 56 3.28 7.36 -4.94
CA ALA A 56 1.95 6.96 -5.38
C ALA A 56 1.88 6.71 -6.89
N GLY A 57 0.76 6.18 -7.36
CA GLY A 57 0.50 5.96 -8.78
C GLY A 57 0.88 4.58 -9.30
N HIS A 58 1.22 3.61 -8.44
CA HIS A 58 1.33 2.20 -8.83
C HIS A 58 0.08 1.41 -8.43
N THR A 59 -0.32 0.48 -9.28
CA THR A 59 -1.49 -0.39 -9.09
C THR A 59 -1.12 -1.83 -9.44
N LEU A 60 -1.70 -2.78 -8.72
CA LEU A 60 -1.53 -4.21 -8.95
C LEU A 60 -2.88 -4.83 -9.31
N GLU A 61 -2.97 -5.35 -10.53
CA GLU A 61 -4.10 -6.16 -10.99
C GLU A 61 -4.02 -7.58 -10.44
N GLY A 62 -5.16 -8.30 -10.43
CA GLY A 62 -5.17 -9.69 -9.97
C GLY A 62 -4.84 -9.86 -8.48
N ALA A 63 -4.99 -8.78 -7.69
CA ALA A 63 -4.48 -8.71 -6.32
C ALA A 63 -5.42 -9.30 -5.27
N ALA A 64 -6.49 -10.00 -5.64
CA ALA A 64 -7.47 -10.54 -4.68
C ALA A 64 -6.84 -11.47 -3.64
N LEU A 65 -5.74 -12.16 -3.97
CA LEU A 65 -4.98 -13.01 -3.04
C LEU A 65 -4.34 -12.22 -1.87
N LEU A 66 -4.24 -10.90 -1.99
CA LEU A 66 -3.72 -10.03 -0.94
C LEU A 66 -4.81 -9.51 -0.01
N LEU A 67 -6.09 -9.82 -0.24
CA LEU A 67 -7.18 -9.42 0.64
C LEU A 67 -7.03 -10.04 2.03
N ASP A 68 -7.28 -9.24 3.06
CA ASP A 68 -7.46 -9.73 4.42
C ASP A 68 -8.86 -10.33 4.57
N GLN A 69 -8.98 -11.61 4.20
CA GLN A 69 -10.26 -12.31 4.23
C GLN A 69 -10.83 -12.39 5.65
N ALA A 70 -10.00 -12.65 6.66
CA ALA A 70 -10.45 -12.80 8.04
C ALA A 70 -11.09 -11.51 8.55
N ARG A 71 -10.41 -10.37 8.35
CA ARG A 71 -10.94 -9.06 8.73
C ARG A 71 -12.23 -8.70 7.98
N LEU A 72 -12.32 -9.06 6.70
CA LEU A 72 -13.54 -8.82 5.94
C LEU A 72 -14.68 -9.69 6.46
N SER A 73 -14.43 -10.97 6.75
CA SER A 73 -15.43 -11.87 7.31
C SER A 73 -15.96 -11.38 8.66
N GLU A 74 -15.07 -10.96 9.57
CA GLU A 74 -15.47 -10.36 10.86
C GLU A 74 -16.40 -9.14 10.66
N ALA A 75 -16.07 -8.25 9.72
CA ALA A 75 -16.88 -7.07 9.45
C ALA A 75 -18.25 -7.38 8.85
N LEU A 76 -18.40 -8.51 8.15
CA LEU A 76 -19.67 -8.92 7.54
C LEU A 76 -20.63 -9.55 8.56
N GLU A 77 -20.12 -10.06 9.69
CA GLU A 77 -20.96 -10.58 10.78
C GLU A 77 -21.73 -9.45 11.49
N ASP A 78 -21.19 -8.23 11.51
CA ASP A 78 -21.73 -7.08 12.24
C ASP A 78 -22.81 -6.28 11.47
N GLY A 79 -23.02 -6.56 10.18
CA GLY A 79 -24.03 -5.86 9.37
C GLY A 79 -23.83 -6.04 7.88
N LEU A 80 -24.93 -6.24 7.15
CA LEU A 80 -24.90 -6.67 5.74
C LEU A 80 -25.54 -5.66 4.79
N ASP A 81 -24.82 -5.39 3.71
CA ASP A 81 -25.43 -5.14 2.41
C ASP A 81 -25.36 -6.45 1.59
N PRO A 82 -26.49 -6.96 1.08
CA PRO A 82 -26.53 -8.27 0.43
C PRO A 82 -25.90 -8.21 -0.97
N HIS A 83 -24.62 -8.55 -1.06
CA HIS A 83 -23.95 -8.81 -2.34
C HIS A 83 -23.68 -10.32 -2.49
N PRO A 84 -24.02 -10.97 -3.63
CA PRO A 84 -23.88 -12.42 -3.80
C PRO A 84 -22.49 -12.98 -3.45
N ALA A 85 -21.43 -12.27 -3.84
CA ALA A 85 -20.05 -12.65 -3.50
C ALA A 85 -19.72 -12.60 -2.00
N LEU A 86 -20.37 -11.71 -1.23
CA LEU A 86 -20.18 -11.60 0.22
C LEU A 86 -20.99 -12.68 0.95
N ILE A 87 -22.18 -13.02 0.43
CA ILE A 87 -22.99 -14.14 0.93
C ILE A 87 -22.24 -15.47 0.72
N ALA A 88 -21.65 -15.67 -0.46
CA ALA A 88 -20.81 -16.84 -0.74
C ALA A 88 -19.62 -16.92 0.24
N LEU A 89 -18.97 -15.78 0.53
CA LEU A 89 -17.88 -15.71 1.50
C LEU A 89 -18.31 -16.18 2.90
N LEU A 90 -19.48 -15.75 3.37
CA LEU A 90 -20.05 -16.20 4.66
C LEU A 90 -20.38 -17.70 4.65
N GLY A 91 -20.73 -18.26 3.49
CA GLY A 91 -20.87 -19.71 3.27
C GLY A 91 -19.55 -20.48 3.15
N GLY A 92 -18.40 -19.80 3.29
CA GLY A 92 -17.07 -20.39 3.18
C GLY A 92 -16.50 -20.44 1.76
N ASP A 93 -17.23 -19.95 0.75
CA ASP A 93 -16.76 -19.87 -0.63
C ASP A 93 -16.22 -18.47 -0.97
N ASN A 94 -14.89 -18.36 -1.05
CA ASN A 94 -14.20 -17.12 -1.41
C ASN A 94 -14.00 -16.95 -2.92
N LEU A 95 -14.30 -17.95 -3.74
CA LEU A 95 -14.01 -17.86 -5.18
C LEU A 95 -14.76 -16.70 -5.85
N PRO A 96 -16.07 -16.49 -5.63
CA PRO A 96 -16.81 -15.40 -6.26
C PRO A 96 -16.27 -14.01 -5.91
N LEU A 97 -15.82 -13.82 -4.65
CA LEU A 97 -15.25 -12.55 -4.23
C LEU A 97 -13.89 -12.30 -4.88
N ARG A 98 -13.05 -13.34 -5.01
CA ARG A 98 -11.76 -13.22 -5.69
C ARG A 98 -11.91 -12.87 -7.16
N GLU A 99 -12.84 -13.52 -7.85
CA GLU A 99 -13.13 -13.24 -9.26
C GLU A 99 -13.65 -11.81 -9.45
N LEU A 100 -14.57 -11.38 -8.59
CA LEU A 100 -15.09 -10.01 -8.60
C LEU A 100 -13.97 -8.99 -8.39
N LEU A 101 -13.11 -9.17 -7.38
CA LEU A 101 -12.01 -8.26 -7.10
C LEU A 101 -10.99 -8.21 -8.25
N ASN A 102 -10.65 -9.35 -8.85
CA ASN A 102 -9.73 -9.39 -9.98
C ASN A 102 -10.33 -8.75 -11.25
N THR A 103 -11.65 -8.85 -11.42
CA THR A 103 -12.37 -8.30 -12.57
C THR A 103 -12.55 -6.79 -12.45
N HIS A 104 -13.01 -6.29 -11.30
CA HIS A 104 -13.51 -4.92 -11.15
C HIS A 104 -12.61 -4.01 -10.31
N TYR A 105 -11.64 -4.57 -9.58
CA TYR A 105 -10.81 -3.81 -8.66
C TYR A 105 -9.33 -3.93 -9.01
N THR A 106 -8.55 -2.97 -8.54
CA THR A 106 -7.10 -3.02 -8.51
C THR A 106 -6.61 -2.67 -7.12
N LEU A 107 -5.46 -3.20 -6.74
CA LEU A 107 -4.81 -2.81 -5.50
C LEU A 107 -3.93 -1.59 -5.76
N ARG A 108 -4.34 -0.43 -5.24
CA ARG A 108 -3.53 0.79 -5.29
C ARG A 108 -2.41 0.69 -4.26
N LEU A 109 -1.17 0.81 -4.73
CA LEU A 109 0.04 0.69 -3.94
C LEU A 109 0.65 2.07 -3.72
N ASN A 110 0.41 2.63 -2.54
CA ASN A 110 1.10 3.83 -2.08
C ASN A 110 2.09 3.45 -0.98
N PHE A 111 3.21 4.16 -0.94
CA PHE A 111 4.25 3.96 0.06
C PHE A 111 4.65 5.30 0.66
N VAL A 112 4.82 5.37 1.97
CA VAL A 112 5.54 6.48 2.59
C VAL A 112 6.92 6.00 2.97
N LEU A 113 7.91 6.39 2.19
CA LEU A 113 9.31 6.06 2.41
C LEU A 113 9.96 7.15 3.27
N ALA A 114 10.77 6.76 4.24
CA ALA A 114 11.53 7.71 5.04
C ALA A 114 12.91 7.17 5.45
N PHE A 115 13.77 8.09 5.86
CA PHE A 115 15.10 7.81 6.38
C PHE A 115 15.28 8.47 7.76
N THR A 116 15.81 7.72 8.73
CA THR A 116 15.95 8.18 10.12
C THR A 116 17.40 8.57 10.47
N ARG A 117 17.59 9.31 11.57
CA ARG A 117 18.91 9.64 12.13
C ARG A 117 19.70 8.39 12.55
N SER A 118 19.01 7.32 12.94
CA SER A 118 19.59 6.00 13.20
C SER A 118 20.03 5.24 11.94
N ARG A 119 19.98 5.88 10.77
CA ARG A 119 20.36 5.33 9.46
C ARG A 119 19.49 4.16 9.03
N ASP A 120 18.21 4.19 9.39
CA ASP A 120 17.24 3.20 8.95
C ASP A 120 16.49 3.73 7.74
N LEU A 121 16.38 2.88 6.72
CA LEU A 121 15.39 3.06 5.65
C LEU A 121 14.10 2.39 6.09
N ILE A 122 13.04 3.17 6.19
CA ILE A 122 11.75 2.71 6.70
C ILE A 122 10.63 3.02 5.72
N VAL A 123 9.56 2.23 5.75
CA VAL A 123 8.41 2.42 4.87
C VAL A 123 7.10 2.17 5.61
N ARG A 124 6.08 2.95 5.29
CA ARG A 124 4.70 2.68 5.66
C ARG A 124 3.88 2.39 4.39
N PRO A 125 3.40 1.16 4.18
CA PRO A 125 2.50 0.87 3.07
C PRO A 125 1.11 1.46 3.33
N GLU A 126 0.48 1.97 2.28
CA GLU A 126 -0.88 2.52 2.32
C GLU A 126 -1.70 1.92 1.17
N PHE A 127 -1.95 0.62 1.28
CA PHE A 127 -2.59 -0.16 0.24
C PHE A 127 -4.11 -0.08 0.36
N LYS A 128 -4.79 -0.03 -0.79
CA LYS A 128 -6.26 0.03 -0.83
C LYS A 128 -6.77 -0.61 -2.11
N PHE A 129 -7.74 -1.51 -2.00
CA PHE A 129 -8.52 -1.95 -3.14
C PHE A 129 -9.41 -0.80 -3.60
N VAL A 130 -9.32 -0.46 -4.89
CA VAL A 130 -10.13 0.58 -5.53
C VAL A 130 -10.72 0.03 -6.82
N PRO A 131 -11.93 0.47 -7.23
CA PRO A 131 -12.46 0.12 -8.54
C PRO A 131 -11.47 0.48 -9.64
N LYS A 132 -11.44 -0.31 -10.71
CA LYS A 132 -10.62 -0.01 -11.88
C LYS A 132 -11.00 1.35 -12.48
N PRO A 133 -10.05 2.05 -13.12
CA PRO A 133 -10.33 3.35 -13.74
C PRO A 133 -11.53 3.28 -14.69
N GLY A 134 -12.54 4.13 -14.47
CA GLY A 134 -13.77 4.16 -15.26
C GLY A 134 -14.90 3.26 -14.77
N GLU A 135 -14.65 2.39 -13.79
CA GLU A 135 -15.69 1.51 -13.21
C GLU A 135 -16.32 2.12 -11.95
N LYS A 136 -17.58 1.77 -11.71
CA LYS A 136 -18.26 2.05 -10.44
C LYS A 136 -17.93 0.97 -9.42
N ALA A 137 -17.95 1.31 -8.14
CA ALA A 137 -17.83 0.32 -7.08
C ALA A 137 -19.02 -0.66 -7.16
N VAL A 138 -18.70 -1.96 -7.24
CA VAL A 138 -19.68 -3.06 -7.28
C VAL A 138 -19.97 -3.56 -5.85
N LEU A 139 -18.97 -3.45 -4.97
CA LEU A 139 -19.12 -3.71 -3.53
C LEU A 139 -19.48 -2.43 -2.77
N PRO A 140 -20.19 -2.56 -1.63
CA PRO A 140 -20.42 -1.46 -0.69
C PRO A 140 -19.12 -0.72 -0.32
N THR A 141 -19.20 0.61 -0.26
CA THR A 141 -18.01 1.48 -0.15
C THR A 141 -17.41 1.55 1.25
N ASP A 142 -18.18 1.14 2.25
CA ASP A 142 -17.83 1.07 3.67
C ASP A 142 -17.14 -0.24 4.06
N LEU A 143 -17.10 -1.23 3.16
CA LEU A 143 -16.43 -2.49 3.43
C LEU A 143 -14.92 -2.33 3.62
N PRO A 144 -14.34 -2.97 4.64
CA PRO A 144 -12.92 -2.90 4.92
C PRO A 144 -12.13 -3.83 3.98
N LEU A 145 -12.03 -3.45 2.70
CA LEU A 145 -11.18 -4.12 1.71
C LEU A 145 -9.69 -3.79 1.98
N ALA A 146 -9.17 -4.34 3.06
CA ALA A 146 -7.80 -4.21 3.51
C ALA A 146 -6.92 -5.32 2.92
N THR A 147 -5.63 -5.05 2.77
CA THR A 147 -4.67 -6.10 2.47
C THR A 147 -4.32 -6.88 3.74
N ARG A 148 -4.09 -8.20 3.62
CA ARG A 148 -3.50 -9.01 4.68
C ARG A 148 -2.17 -8.42 5.14
N ARG A 149 -1.72 -8.84 6.31
CA ARG A 149 -0.37 -8.47 6.77
C ARG A 149 0.68 -9.01 5.79
N LEU A 150 1.53 -8.10 5.32
CA LEU A 150 2.65 -8.41 4.43
C LEU A 150 3.96 -8.33 5.21
N GLY A 151 4.85 -9.29 4.94
CA GLY A 151 6.19 -9.30 5.49
C GLY A 151 7.06 -8.17 4.92
N ARG A 152 8.19 -7.89 5.58
CA ARG A 152 9.16 -6.88 5.11
C ARG A 152 9.59 -7.12 3.67
N ASP A 153 9.88 -8.37 3.31
CA ASP A 153 10.44 -8.70 2.00
C ASP A 153 9.40 -8.59 0.90
N GLU A 154 8.13 -8.91 1.17
CA GLU A 154 7.00 -8.65 0.26
C GLU A 154 6.80 -7.15 0.02
N ILE A 155 6.82 -6.35 1.09
CA ILE A 155 6.71 -4.89 0.98
C ILE A 155 7.88 -4.31 0.19
N ARG A 156 9.10 -4.81 0.42
CA ARG A 156 10.28 -4.39 -0.33
C ARG A 156 10.13 -4.73 -1.82
N PHE A 157 9.72 -5.94 -2.14
CA PHE A 157 9.48 -6.37 -3.52
C PHE A 157 8.45 -5.49 -4.23
N LEU A 158 7.33 -5.17 -3.57
CA LEU A 158 6.30 -4.30 -4.13
C LEU A 158 6.80 -2.86 -4.30
N LEU A 159 7.62 -2.36 -3.38
CA LEU A 159 8.22 -1.03 -3.48
C LEU A 159 9.23 -0.95 -4.63
N ASP A 160 10.14 -1.93 -4.74
CA ASP A 160 11.13 -2.04 -5.81
C ASP A 160 10.40 -2.07 -7.17
N ARG A 161 9.39 -2.94 -7.32
CA ARG A 161 8.53 -3.01 -8.52
C ARG A 161 7.83 -1.68 -8.83
N ALA A 162 7.27 -1.01 -7.83
CA ALA A 162 6.62 0.29 -8.00
C ALA A 162 7.59 1.39 -8.46
N CYS A 163 8.87 1.29 -8.07
CA CYS A 163 9.92 2.24 -8.44
C CYS A 163 10.70 1.84 -9.71
N GLY A 164 10.41 0.68 -10.31
CA GLY A 164 11.16 0.15 -11.46
C GLY A 164 12.60 -0.25 -11.10
N LEU A 165 12.80 -0.81 -9.90
CA LEU A 165 14.08 -1.32 -9.38
C LEU A 165 14.11 -2.85 -9.34
#